data_AF-A0A7C3H8W8-F1
#
_entry.id   AF-A0A7C3H8W8-F1
#
_cell.length_a   1.000
_cell.length_b   1.000
_cell.length_c   1.000
_cell.angle_alpha   90.00
_cell.angle_beta   90.00
_cell.angle_gamma   90.00
#
_symmetry.space_group_name_H-M   'P 1'
#
loop_
_entity.id
_entity.type
_entity.pdbx_description
1 polymer ?
#
loop_
_entity_poly.entity_id
_entity_poly.type
_entity_poly.pdbx_seq_one_letter_code
_entity_poly.pdbx_strand_id
1 'polypeptide(L)'
;MTNKILVELAYAKPEEQVLLSQEVEKGTTVEQFIKQSGILEQFPEIEIGKKNKFGIFGKITKGSTVLREKDRVEIYRPLIADPKEVRRRRAAEGKRMKKGGGNA
;
A
#
# COMPACT_ATOMS: atom_id res chain seq x y z
N MET A 1 -31.59 -11.11 12.54
CA MET A 1 -30.38 -10.98 13.38
C MET A 1 -29.37 -10.18 12.57
N THR A 2 -28.91 -9.04 13.08
CA THR A 2 -27.89 -8.20 12.44
C THR A 2 -26.55 -8.93 12.51
N ASN A 3 -26.19 -9.63 11.44
CA ASN A 3 -24.97 -10.44 11.37
C ASN A 3 -23.81 -9.60 10.81
N LYS A 4 -23.67 -8.38 11.31
CA LYS A 4 -22.64 -7.43 10.89
C LYS A 4 -21.47 -7.45 11.85
N ILE A 5 -20.29 -7.15 11.33
CA ILE A 5 -19.06 -6.95 12.10
C ILE A 5 -18.50 -5.57 11.80
N LEU A 6 -17.93 -4.92 12.82
CA LEU A 6 -17.24 -3.65 12.66
C LEU A 6 -15.78 -3.91 12.28
N VAL A 7 -15.32 -3.32 11.18
CA VAL A 7 -13.95 -3.46 10.69
C VAL A 7 -13.37 -2.11 10.31
N GLU A 8 -12.04 -2.05 10.24
CA GLU A 8 -11.30 -0.83 9.86
C GLU A 8 -10.48 -1.05 8.59
N LEU A 9 -10.31 0.00 7.81
CA LEU A 9 -9.40 0.05 6.67
C LEU A 9 -8.40 1.19 6.85
N ALA A 10 -7.12 0.88 6.70
CA ALA A 10 -6.02 1.83 6.76
C ALA A 10 -5.24 1.86 5.43
N TYR A 11 -5.06 3.06 4.89
CA TYR A 11 -4.20 3.32 3.75
C TYR A 11 -3.35 4.56 4.02
N ALA A 12 -2.03 4.45 3.84
CA ALA A 12 -1.09 5.52 4.15
C ALA A 12 -0.14 5.80 2.99
N LYS A 13 -0.20 7.05 2.49
CA LYS A 13 0.75 7.69 1.61
C LYS A 13 1.62 8.67 2.42
N PRO A 14 2.75 9.14 1.89
CA PRO A 14 3.59 10.12 2.58
C PRO A 14 2.84 11.41 2.89
N GLU A 15 1.96 11.83 1.97
CA GLU A 15 1.24 13.10 2.05
C GLU A 15 -0.16 12.98 2.65
N GLU A 16 -0.71 11.77 2.74
CA GLU A 16 -2.10 11.56 3.14
C GLU A 16 -2.29 10.18 3.77
N GLN A 17 -3.11 10.12 4.81
CA GLN A 17 -3.51 8.89 5.46
C GLN A 17 -5.03 8.81 5.56
N VAL A 18 -5.57 7.61 5.38
CA VAL A 18 -6.99 7.32 5.47
C VAL A 18 -7.19 6.16 6.44
N LEU A 19 -8.09 6.37 7.40
CA LEU A 19 -8.59 5.36 8.32
C LEU A 19 -10.11 5.40 8.27
N LEU A 20 -10.74 4.30 7.83
CA LEU A 20 -12.18 4.18 7.69
C LEU A 20 -12.67 3.06 8.61
N SER A 21 -13.76 3.29 9.33
CA SER A 21 -14.45 2.26 10.10
C SER A 21 -15.82 2.01 9.46
N GLN A 22 -16.15 0.75 9.18
CA GLN A 22 -17.38 0.38 8.50
C GLN A 22 -17.93 -0.94 9.01
N GLU A 23 -19.25 -1.03 9.13
CA GLU A 23 -19.93 -2.29 9.38
C GLU A 23 -20.12 -3.07 8.08
N VAL A 24 -19.68 -4.33 8.07
CA VAL A 24 -19.83 -5.25 6.93
C VAL A 24 -20.54 -6.52 7.36
N GLU A 25 -21.13 -7.24 6.42
CA GLU A 25 -21.72 -8.55 6.70
C GLU A 25 -20.66 -9.55 7.16
N LYS A 26 -20.99 -10.36 8.15
CA LYS A 26 -20.11 -11.44 8.62
C LYS A 26 -19.87 -12.42 7.48
N GLY A 27 -18.60 -12.76 7.24
CA GLY A 27 -18.20 -13.56 6.08
C GLY A 27 -17.59 -12.73 4.94
N THR A 28 -17.68 -11.39 5.01
CA THR A 28 -17.02 -10.49 4.06
C THR A 28 -15.52 -10.74 4.05
N THR A 29 -14.94 -10.84 2.86
CA THR A 29 -13.50 -10.99 2.68
C THR A 29 -12.77 -9.65 2.61
N VAL A 30 -11.45 -9.67 2.80
CA VAL A 30 -10.59 -8.48 2.65
C VAL A 30 -10.82 -7.78 1.31
N GLU A 31 -10.86 -8.52 0.21
CA GLU A 31 -11.08 -7.97 -1.13
C GLU A 31 -12.48 -7.34 -1.27
N GLN A 32 -13.51 -8.00 -0.76
CA GLN A 32 -14.87 -7.48 -0.80
C GLN A 32 -14.99 -6.20 0.01
N PHE A 33 -14.39 -6.15 1.20
CA PHE A 33 -14.39 -4.98 2.06
C PHE A 33 -13.67 -3.79 1.41
N ILE A 34 -12.50 -4.01 0.81
CA ILE A 34 -11.77 -2.95 0.08
C ILE A 34 -12.64 -2.38 -1.04
N LYS A 35 -13.33 -3.23 -1.81
CA LYS A 35 -14.25 -2.78 -2.87
C LYS A 35 -15.46 -2.00 -2.32
N GLN A 36 -16.01 -2.42 -1.18
CA GLN A 36 -17.15 -1.77 -0.52
C GLN A 36 -16.79 -0.45 0.19
N SER A 37 -15.52 -0.28 0.56
CA SER A 37 -15.05 0.89 1.30
C SER A 37 -14.96 2.18 0.47
N GLY A 38 -15.07 2.09 -0.86
CA GLY A 38 -14.88 3.22 -1.78
C GLY A 38 -13.41 3.68 -1.94
N ILE A 39 -12.46 3.06 -1.22
CA ILE A 39 -11.04 3.46 -1.25
C ILE A 39 -10.42 3.38 -2.65
N LEU A 40 -10.93 2.50 -3.51
CA LEU A 40 -10.46 2.34 -4.89
C LEU A 40 -10.87 3.51 -5.79
N GLU A 41 -11.97 4.19 -5.48
CA GLU A 41 -12.40 5.39 -6.20
C GLU A 41 -11.58 6.60 -5.77
N GLN A 42 -11.28 6.69 -4.47
CA GLN A 42 -10.42 7.75 -3.92
C GLN A 42 -8.95 7.58 -4.34
N PHE A 43 -8.48 6.34 -4.46
CA PHE A 43 -7.11 6.00 -4.82
C PHE A 43 -7.06 4.94 -5.93
N PRO A 44 -7.21 5.36 -7.21
CA PRO A 44 -7.17 4.48 -8.37
C PRO A 44 -5.85 3.72 -8.54
N GLU A 45 -4.77 4.14 -7.85
CA GLU A 45 -3.47 3.47 -7.84
C GLU A 45 -3.47 2.12 -7.07
N ILE A 46 -4.51 1.82 -6.30
CA ILE A 46 -4.62 0.58 -5.53
C ILE A 46 -5.08 -0.56 -6.45
N GLU A 47 -4.20 -1.54 -6.69
CA GLU A 47 -4.52 -2.73 -7.49
C GLU A 47 -4.57 -4.01 -6.63
N ILE A 48 -5.79 -4.55 -6.44
CA ILE A 48 -6.01 -5.83 -5.74
C ILE A 48 -5.48 -6.99 -6.57
N GLY A 49 -4.67 -7.86 -5.96
CA GLY A 49 -4.19 -9.11 -6.58
C GLY A 49 -3.01 -8.95 -7.53
N LYS A 50 -2.50 -7.72 -7.72
CA LYS A 50 -1.31 -7.43 -8.53
C LYS A 50 -0.16 -6.94 -7.66
N LYS A 51 -0.01 -5.63 -7.55
CA LYS A 51 1.16 -4.98 -6.95
C LYS A 51 0.98 -4.70 -5.47
N ASN A 52 -0.25 -4.45 -5.02
CA ASN A 52 -0.53 -4.13 -3.62
C ASN A 52 -0.62 -5.41 -2.78
N LYS A 53 0.01 -5.36 -1.61
CA LYS A 53 -0.16 -6.36 -0.57
C LYS A 53 -1.17 -5.84 0.45
N PHE A 54 -1.91 -6.75 1.04
CA PHE A 54 -2.87 -6.45 2.10
C PHE A 54 -2.43 -7.11 3.38
N GLY A 55 -2.70 -6.48 4.52
CA GLY A 55 -2.44 -7.03 5.83
C GLY A 55 -3.62 -6.91 6.75
N ILE A 56 -3.66 -7.73 7.79
CA ILE A 56 -4.50 -7.51 8.97
C ILE A 56 -3.56 -7.37 10.16
N PHE A 57 -3.58 -6.22 10.83
CA PHE A 57 -2.69 -5.89 11.96
C PHE A 57 -1.20 -6.26 11.71
N GLY A 58 -0.62 -5.74 10.62
CA GLY A 58 0.79 -5.99 10.27
C GLY A 58 1.10 -7.36 9.67
N LYS A 59 0.12 -8.28 9.56
CA LYS A 59 0.31 -9.61 8.96
C LYS A 59 -0.22 -9.65 7.53
N ILE A 60 0.66 -9.95 6.57
CA ILE A 60 0.28 -10.09 5.15
C ILE A 60 -0.80 -11.18 5.02
N THR A 61 -1.89 -10.83 4.35
CA THR A 61 -3.06 -11.69 4.15
C THR A 61 -3.48 -11.71 2.69
N LYS A 62 -4.25 -12.74 2.32
CA LYS A 62 -4.84 -12.86 0.98
C LYS A 62 -6.14 -12.06 0.92
N GLY A 63 -6.51 -11.59 -0.27
CA GLY A 63 -7.80 -10.93 -0.50
C GLY A 63 -9.01 -11.82 -0.19
N SER A 64 -8.84 -13.15 -0.27
CA SER A 64 -9.87 -14.14 0.05
C SER A 64 -10.04 -14.42 1.55
N THR A 65 -9.22 -13.85 2.43
CA THR A 65 -9.35 -14.04 3.88
C THR A 65 -10.63 -13.39 4.38
N VAL A 66 -11.43 -14.13 5.14
CA VAL A 66 -12.65 -13.65 5.79
C VAL A 66 -12.31 -12.77 6.98
N LEU A 67 -12.94 -11.61 7.07
CA LEU A 67 -12.78 -10.65 8.15
C LEU A 67 -13.50 -11.07 9.43
N ARG A 68 -12.96 -10.61 10.55
CA ARG A 68 -13.49 -10.77 11.89
C ARG A 68 -13.78 -9.42 12.52
N GLU A 69 -14.59 -9.44 13.57
CA GLU A 69 -14.89 -8.27 14.38
C GLU A 69 -13.60 -7.56 14.83
N LYS A 70 -13.54 -6.26 14.58
CA LYS A 70 -12.41 -5.35 14.85
C LYS A 70 -11.14 -5.63 14.06
N ASP A 71 -11.20 -6.40 12.98
CA ASP A 71 -10.06 -6.50 12.07
C ASP A 71 -9.77 -5.15 11.42
N ARG A 72 -8.48 -4.77 11.38
CA ARG A 72 -8.00 -3.64 10.59
C ARG A 72 -7.25 -4.13 9.36
N VAL A 73 -7.82 -3.88 8.18
CA VAL A 73 -7.22 -4.13 6.88
C VAL A 73 -6.26 -3.01 6.53
N GLU A 74 -5.01 -3.34 6.28
CA GLU A 74 -3.95 -2.40 5.90
C GLU A 74 -3.61 -2.60 4.42
N ILE A 75 -3.63 -1.52 3.64
CA ILE A 75 -3.23 -1.55 2.22
C ILE A 75 -1.79 -1.07 2.10
N TYR A 76 -0.88 -1.96 1.71
CA TYR A 76 0.53 -1.63 1.52
C TYR A 76 0.80 -1.11 0.11
N ARG A 77 1.74 -0.17 0.02
CA ARG A 77 2.23 0.39 -1.24
C ARG A 77 3.27 -0.54 -1.88
N PRO A 78 3.26 -0.71 -3.21
CA PRO A 78 4.33 -1.42 -3.90
C PRO A 78 5.65 -0.66 -3.76
N LEU A 79 6.76 -1.40 -3.75
CA LEU A 79 8.10 -0.79 -3.75
C LEU A 79 8.33 -0.09 -5.10
N ILE A 80 8.78 1.16 -5.04
CA ILE A 80 9.02 2.02 -6.23
C ILE A 80 10.38 1.71 -6.88
N ALA A 81 11.25 0.95 -6.23
CA ALA A 81 12.63 0.76 -6.71
C ALA A 81 12.82 -0.55 -7.48
N ASP A 82 13.06 -0.43 -8.78
CA ASP A 82 13.85 -1.42 -9.52
C ASP A 82 15.33 -1.26 -9.07
N PRO A 83 15.92 -2.24 -8.34
CA PRO A 83 17.25 -2.11 -7.73
C PRO A 83 18.37 -1.82 -8.74
N LYS A 84 18.15 -2.13 -10.03
CA LYS A 84 19.13 -1.94 -11.10
C LYS A 84 19.30 -0.48 -11.52
N GLU A 85 18.25 0.33 -11.50
CA GLU A 85 18.35 1.74 -11.91
C GLU A 85 19.00 2.61 -10.84
N VAL A 86 18.72 2.34 -9.56
CA VAL A 86 19.32 3.09 -8.44
C VAL A 86 20.83 2.83 -8.37
N ARG A 87 21.29 1.59 -8.63
CA ARG A 87 22.73 1.29 -8.77
C ARG A 87 23.35 2.02 -9.97
N ARG A 88 22.64 2.09 -11.10
CA ARG A 88 23.14 2.79 -12.31
C ARG A 88 23.29 4.30 -12.10
N ARG A 89 22.34 4.96 -11.43
CA ARG A 89 22.40 6.40 -11.13
C ARG A 89 23.55 6.74 -10.18
N ARG A 90 23.76 5.95 -9.12
CA ARG A 90 24.89 6.16 -8.18
C ARG A 90 26.26 6.01 -8.83
N ALA A 91 26.42 5.07 -9.77
CA ALA A 91 27.67 4.92 -10.51
C ALA A 91 27.95 6.10 -11.47
N ALA A 92 26.92 6.78 -11.97
CA ALA A 92 27.06 7.93 -12.86
C ALA A 92 27.43 9.23 -12.11
N GLU A 93 26.86 9.44 -10.92
CA GLU A 93 27.12 10.64 -10.10
C GLU A 93 28.52 10.68 -9.49
N GLY A 94 29.16 9.52 -9.27
CA GLY A 94 30.55 9.42 -8.81
C GLY A 94 31.61 9.85 -9.83
N LYS A 95 31.24 10.14 -11.09
CA LYS A 95 32.21 10.47 -12.16
C LYS A 95 32.38 11.96 -12.45
N ARG A 96 31.71 12.85 -11.69
CA ARG A 96 31.80 14.31 -11.88
C ARG A 96 32.67 14.99 -10.82
N MET A 97 33.89 14.47 -10.60
CA MET A 97 34.93 15.19 -9.86
C MET A 97 35.70 16.12 -10.83
N LYS A 98 35.50 17.44 -10.63
CA LYS A 98 36.33 18.59 -11.02
C LYS A 98 37.21 18.45 -12.28
N LYS A 99 36.74 19.01 -13.40
CA LYS A 99 37.61 19.67 -14.39
C LYS A 99 37.76 21.12 -13.95
N GLY A 100 38.87 21.46 -13.31
CA GLY A 100 39.28 22.83 -12.99
C GLY A 100 40.69 23.04 -13.53
N GLY A 101 40.83 23.83 -14.59
CA GLY A 101 42.10 24.12 -15.25
C GLY A 101 42.89 25.26 -14.62
N GLY A 102 44.12 25.45 -15.10
CA GLY A 102 44.94 26.63 -14.87
C GLY A 102 46.42 26.36 -15.16
N ASN A 103 46.91 26.85 -16.30
CA ASN A 103 48.34 26.99 -16.59
C ASN A 103 48.99 27.94 -15.56
N ALA A 104 50.16 27.57 -15.05
CA ALA A 104 51.23 28.46 -14.63
C ALA A 104 52.55 27.70 -14.69
#